data_AF-A0A942A7G5-F1
#
_entry.id   AF-A0A942A7G5-F1
#
_cell.length_a   1.000
_cell.length_b   1.000
_cell.length_c   1.000
_cell.angle_alpha   90.00
_cell.angle_beta   90.00
_cell.angle_gamma   90.00
#
_symmetry.space_group_name_H-M   'P 1'
#
loop_
_entity.id
_entity.type
_entity.pdbx_description
1 polymer ?
#
loop_
_entity_poly.entity_id
_entity_poly.type
_entity_poly.pdbx_seq_one_letter_code
_entity_poly.pdbx_strand_id
1 'polypeptide(L)'
;YDPDDALNTANWNARCLAGQGLPYDLMAWSFVRHSVPKTALQLCQEAAAVISLGGGCQMYFRQNEDMSFQPASFDIMREVADFVLPRRDYCKGIKPIPQIALFYSTAGWKQKVNDIYRPFGVNGIRGIMNALLDGQQAVEVLMTHHMEKRMEEYPVIVVPEWEVMEPEMIARLKEYVKKGGNLLVIGSEATVLFDDILGVQGVGERGASCLGFDNRFVDIQGKFREIRCEQGTEELARLYQTNDFRFPSGSAATIHKYGKGKVAGVYMNIGESYLSTTSPVFRDFLSELIGDLFPEPLVSVKGSHRVHVIPSEKDGRMLIQLVNTSGDHANRSVKGIDEIPELRDFNVVVRSEERPKKVLLQPDGRPLRFDYVDGKVTFVVPDLKIHDIVEIIK
;
A
#
# COMPACT_ATOMS: atom_id res chain seq x y z
N TYR A 1 -1.76 6.70 16.18
CA TYR A 1 -0.74 7.39 15.38
C TYR A 1 0.60 7.27 16.09
N ASP A 2 1.61 6.64 15.49
CA ASP A 2 2.94 6.47 16.08
C ASP A 2 3.88 7.55 15.51
N PRO A 3 4.36 8.50 16.33
CA PRO A 3 5.19 9.58 15.83
C PRO A 3 6.61 9.12 15.45
N ASP A 4 7.06 7.92 15.87
CA ASP A 4 8.38 7.37 15.53
C ASP A 4 8.38 6.56 14.21
N ASP A 5 7.21 6.26 13.64
CA ASP A 5 7.02 5.57 12.34
C ASP A 5 5.90 6.29 11.57
N ALA A 6 6.09 7.59 11.42
CA ALA A 6 4.97 8.50 11.20
C ALA A 6 4.41 8.42 9.79
N LEU A 7 5.25 8.29 8.76
CA LEU A 7 4.79 8.14 7.37
C LEU A 7 3.98 6.86 7.15
N ASN A 8 4.47 5.71 7.62
CA ASN A 8 3.73 4.44 7.50
C ASN A 8 2.43 4.48 8.31
N THR A 9 2.47 5.10 9.49
CA THR A 9 1.26 5.23 10.30
C THR A 9 0.26 6.20 9.67
N ALA A 10 0.70 7.30 9.06
CA ALA A 10 -0.15 8.20 8.29
C ALA A 10 -0.79 7.47 7.11
N ASN A 11 0.00 6.73 6.33
CA ASN A 11 -0.49 5.90 5.22
C ASN A 11 -1.58 4.91 5.65
N TRP A 12 -1.41 4.24 6.79
CA TRP A 12 -2.38 3.29 7.34
C TRP A 12 -3.68 3.97 7.75
N ASN A 13 -3.59 5.01 8.59
CA ASN A 13 -4.78 5.67 9.14
C ASN A 13 -5.56 6.41 8.04
N ALA A 14 -4.86 7.09 7.14
CA ALA A 14 -5.51 7.80 6.03
C ALA A 14 -6.29 6.83 5.13
N ARG A 15 -5.75 5.65 4.81
CA ARG A 15 -6.48 4.65 3.99
C ARG A 15 -7.68 4.04 4.72
N CYS A 16 -7.58 3.83 6.03
CA CYS A 16 -8.73 3.39 6.83
C CYS A 16 -9.87 4.43 6.87
N LEU A 17 -9.53 5.72 6.81
CA LEU A 17 -10.49 6.83 6.89
C LEU A 17 -11.02 7.30 5.52
N ALA A 18 -10.22 7.21 4.46
CA ALA A 18 -10.58 7.72 3.13
C ALA A 18 -11.86 7.10 2.55
N GLY A 19 -12.09 5.82 2.83
CA GLY A 19 -13.27 5.09 2.34
C GLY A 19 -14.59 5.40 3.05
N GLN A 20 -14.58 6.13 4.17
CA GLN A 20 -15.74 6.27 5.06
C GLN A 20 -16.87 7.16 4.48
N GLY A 21 -16.65 7.83 3.35
CA GLY A 21 -17.66 8.67 2.70
C GLY A 21 -17.93 10.01 3.40
N LEU A 22 -17.13 10.36 4.41
CA LEU A 22 -17.17 11.64 5.11
C LEU A 22 -15.81 12.35 4.95
N PRO A 23 -15.78 13.69 4.98
CA PRO A 23 -14.52 14.41 5.15
C PRO A 23 -13.82 13.93 6.41
N TYR A 24 -12.50 13.77 6.34
CA TYR A 24 -11.68 13.40 7.48
C TYR A 24 -10.42 14.28 7.51
N ASP A 25 -9.84 14.41 8.69
CA ASP A 25 -8.48 14.87 8.86
C ASP A 25 -7.69 13.87 9.72
N LEU A 26 -6.37 13.98 9.65
CA LEU A 26 -5.46 13.23 10.51
C LEU A 26 -4.57 14.20 11.26
N MET A 27 -4.60 14.12 12.59
CA MET A 27 -3.72 14.89 13.47
C MET A 27 -2.37 14.20 13.63
N ALA A 28 -1.32 14.85 13.11
CA ALA A 28 0.07 14.50 13.36
C ALA A 28 0.60 15.21 14.61
N TRP A 29 1.49 14.55 15.34
CA TRP A 29 2.25 15.18 16.42
C TRP A 29 3.46 15.92 15.82
N SER A 30 3.66 17.19 16.17
CA SER A 30 4.83 18.00 15.74
C SER A 30 6.15 17.58 16.39
N PHE A 31 6.17 16.45 17.11
CA PHE A 31 7.31 15.92 17.84
C PHE A 31 7.30 14.41 17.86
N VAL A 32 8.47 13.81 18.04
CA VAL A 32 8.65 12.37 18.27
C VAL A 32 8.71 12.06 19.77
N ARG A 33 8.86 10.79 20.15
CA ARG A 33 9.03 10.43 21.58
C ARG A 33 10.23 11.13 22.21
N HIS A 34 10.14 11.32 23.52
CA HIS A 34 11.01 12.25 24.28
C HIS A 34 10.85 13.72 23.86
N SER A 35 9.75 14.04 23.17
CA SER A 35 9.30 15.39 22.89
C SER A 35 10.29 16.23 22.06
N VAL A 36 11.07 15.56 21.20
CA VAL A 36 11.97 16.21 20.24
C VAL A 36 11.13 16.75 19.08
N PRO A 37 11.20 18.05 18.75
CA PRO A 37 10.46 18.63 17.62
C PRO A 37 10.83 17.95 16.30
N LYS A 38 9.83 17.68 15.47
CA LYS A 38 10.02 17.26 14.08
C LYS A 38 10.36 18.46 13.22
N THR A 39 11.13 18.24 12.16
CA THR A 39 11.37 19.26 11.13
C THR A 39 10.11 19.49 10.31
N ALA A 40 10.04 20.63 9.61
CA ALA A 40 8.98 20.86 8.62
C ALA A 40 9.01 19.80 7.52
N LEU A 41 10.20 19.41 7.07
CA LEU A 41 10.41 18.37 6.06
C LEU A 41 9.70 17.05 6.43
N GLN A 42 9.89 16.59 7.66
CA GLN A 42 9.24 15.39 8.17
C GLN A 42 7.71 15.53 8.22
N LEU A 43 7.21 16.67 8.71
CA LEU A 43 5.77 16.93 8.78
C LEU A 43 5.12 17.05 7.40
N CYS A 44 5.82 17.62 6.42
CA CYS A 44 5.36 17.67 5.03
C CYS A 44 5.25 16.27 4.42
N GLN A 45 6.21 15.37 4.69
CA GLN A 45 6.14 13.98 4.24
C GLN A 45 4.96 13.23 4.88
N GLU A 46 4.71 13.44 6.18
CA GLU A 46 3.53 12.89 6.87
C GLU A 46 2.21 13.45 6.28
N ALA A 47 2.14 14.75 6.05
CA ALA A 47 0.98 15.41 5.46
C ALA A 47 0.69 14.91 4.05
N ALA A 48 1.73 14.70 3.23
CA ALA A 48 1.62 14.17 1.87
C ALA A 48 0.86 12.84 1.81
N ALA A 49 1.13 11.92 2.73
CA ALA A 49 0.44 10.64 2.81
C ALA A 49 -1.07 10.78 3.10
N VAL A 50 -1.48 11.87 3.76
CA VAL A 50 -2.88 12.13 4.10
C VAL A 50 -3.60 12.86 2.97
N ILE A 51 -3.01 13.95 2.47
CA ILE A 51 -3.65 14.80 1.45
C ILE A 51 -3.70 14.10 0.08
N SER A 52 -2.76 13.20 -0.22
CA SER A 52 -2.79 12.34 -1.42
C SER A 52 -3.95 11.34 -1.45
N LEU A 53 -4.69 11.20 -0.35
CA LEU A 53 -5.92 10.41 -0.25
C LEU A 53 -7.17 11.28 -0.05
N GLY A 54 -7.03 12.60 -0.18
CA GLY A 54 -8.12 13.56 -0.07
C GLY A 54 -8.47 14.03 1.35
N GLY A 55 -7.72 13.58 2.35
CA GLY A 55 -7.88 14.01 3.74
C GLY A 55 -7.31 15.40 4.03
N GLY A 56 -7.76 15.98 5.14
CA GLY A 56 -7.12 17.13 5.76
C GLY A 56 -5.96 16.71 6.68
N CYS A 57 -5.01 17.61 6.90
CA CYS A 57 -3.95 17.40 7.89
C CYS A 57 -4.07 18.43 9.01
N GLN A 58 -3.92 17.98 10.24
CA GLN A 58 -3.78 18.81 11.43
C GLN A 58 -2.43 18.51 12.08
N MET A 59 -1.79 19.53 12.65
CA MET A 59 -0.55 19.35 13.41
C MET A 59 -0.74 19.83 14.84
N TYR A 60 -0.47 18.94 15.80
CA TYR A 60 -0.47 19.28 17.22
C TYR A 60 0.88 19.89 17.61
N PHE A 61 0.88 21.20 17.90
CA PHE A 61 2.01 21.93 18.47
C PHE A 61 1.80 22.18 19.96
N ARG A 62 2.88 22.13 20.75
CA ARG A 62 2.81 22.34 22.19
C ARG A 62 2.76 23.84 22.52
N GLN A 63 2.19 24.12 23.68
CA GLN A 63 2.24 25.42 24.35
C GLN A 63 3.10 25.28 25.61
N ASN A 64 3.62 26.41 26.09
CA ASN A 64 4.29 26.49 27.38
C ASN A 64 3.26 26.40 28.52
N GLU A 65 3.73 26.21 29.76
CA GLU A 65 2.86 26.13 30.95
C GLU A 65 2.05 27.42 31.17
N ASP A 66 2.57 28.56 30.74
CA ASP A 66 1.91 29.87 30.75
C ASP A 66 0.94 30.07 29.56
N MET A 67 0.66 29.03 28.79
CA MET A 67 -0.15 29.00 27.57
C MET A 67 0.43 29.79 26.38
N SER A 68 1.64 30.33 26.49
CA SER A 68 2.29 30.97 25.34
C SER A 68 2.64 29.95 24.26
N PHE A 69 2.55 30.36 23.00
CA PHE A 69 3.06 29.56 21.89
C PHE A 69 4.58 29.51 21.91
N GLN A 70 5.15 28.43 21.39
CA GLN A 70 6.60 28.23 21.27
C GLN A 70 7.11 28.85 19.96
N PRO A 71 7.78 30.03 19.97
CA PRO A 71 8.11 30.74 18.73
C PRO A 71 9.05 29.95 17.81
N ALA A 72 9.87 29.05 18.36
CA ALA A 72 10.72 28.14 17.59
C ALA A 72 9.94 27.21 16.63
N SER A 73 8.63 27.05 16.83
CA SER A 73 7.77 26.25 15.94
C SER A 73 7.14 27.06 14.80
N PHE A 74 7.26 28.39 14.78
CA PHE A 74 6.53 29.23 13.82
C PHE A 74 7.03 29.05 12.38
N ASP A 75 8.34 28.95 12.17
CA ASP A 75 8.88 28.67 10.84
C ASP A 75 8.46 27.27 10.35
N ILE A 76 8.41 26.28 11.25
CA ILE A 76 7.92 24.94 10.95
C ILE A 76 6.45 24.98 10.52
N MET A 77 5.61 25.72 11.25
CA MET A 77 4.19 25.91 10.88
C MET A 77 4.05 26.57 9.51
N ARG A 78 4.83 27.63 9.24
CA ARG A 78 4.82 28.33 7.95
C ARG A 78 5.20 27.40 6.81
N GLU A 79 6.33 26.70 6.92
CA GLU A 79 6.83 25.81 5.87
C GLU A 79 5.85 24.66 5.56
N VAL A 80 5.21 24.09 6.59
CA VAL A 80 4.16 23.08 6.40
C VAL A 80 2.95 23.67 5.68
N ALA A 81 2.53 24.89 6.03
CA ALA A 81 1.43 25.57 5.34
C ALA A 81 1.78 25.89 3.88
N ASP A 82 2.98 26.40 3.62
CA ASP A 82 3.49 26.70 2.28
C ASP A 82 3.58 25.44 1.40
N PHE A 83 3.80 24.27 2.02
CA PHE A 83 3.76 22.99 1.32
C PHE A 83 2.32 22.52 1.03
N VAL A 84 1.42 22.55 2.01
CA VAL A 84 0.07 21.96 1.89
C VAL A 84 -0.86 22.84 1.07
N LEU A 85 -0.85 24.16 1.28
CA LEU A 85 -1.85 25.07 0.70
C LEU A 85 -1.87 25.09 -0.84
N PRO A 86 -0.73 25.13 -1.56
CA PRO A 86 -0.71 25.06 -3.02
C PRO A 86 -1.29 23.75 -3.59
N ARG A 87 -1.28 22.67 -2.79
CA ARG A 87 -1.78 21.34 -3.19
C ARG A 87 -3.28 21.16 -2.95
N ARG A 88 -3.93 22.11 -2.27
CA ARG A 88 -5.34 22.03 -1.86
C ARG A 88 -6.28 21.71 -3.03
N ASP A 89 -6.10 22.33 -4.18
CA ASP A 89 -7.00 22.16 -5.33
C ASP A 89 -6.85 20.80 -6.03
N TYR A 90 -5.73 20.12 -5.81
CA TYR A 90 -5.40 18.80 -6.37
C TYR A 90 -5.58 17.66 -5.37
N CYS A 91 -5.79 17.99 -4.09
CA CYS A 91 -5.90 17.00 -3.01
C CYS A 91 -7.30 17.00 -2.40
N LYS A 92 -7.87 18.16 -2.07
CA LYS A 92 -9.15 18.21 -1.37
C LYS A 92 -10.28 17.59 -2.21
N GLY A 93 -10.93 16.56 -1.66
CA GLY A 93 -12.10 15.93 -2.26
C GLY A 93 -11.81 15.04 -3.47
N ILE A 94 -10.54 14.67 -3.70
CA ILE A 94 -10.21 13.64 -4.69
C ILE A 94 -10.79 12.29 -4.27
N LYS A 95 -11.04 11.42 -5.25
CA LYS A 95 -11.44 10.03 -5.04
C LYS A 95 -10.38 9.12 -5.66
N PRO A 96 -9.76 8.21 -4.90
CA PRO A 96 -8.88 7.21 -5.47
C PRO A 96 -9.60 6.40 -6.56
N ILE A 97 -8.90 6.11 -7.65
CA ILE A 97 -9.42 5.24 -8.71
C ILE A 97 -9.13 3.79 -8.29
N PRO A 98 -10.16 2.92 -8.18
CA PRO A 98 -9.99 1.53 -7.73
C PRO A 98 -8.95 0.75 -8.55
N GLN A 99 -7.96 0.18 -7.87
CA GLN A 99 -6.95 -0.71 -8.46
C GLN A 99 -6.80 -1.97 -7.61
N ILE A 100 -6.40 -1.82 -6.34
CA ILE A 100 -6.28 -2.92 -5.38
C ILE A 100 -7.03 -2.59 -4.10
N ALA A 101 -7.94 -3.48 -3.69
CA ALA A 101 -8.59 -3.45 -2.40
C ALA A 101 -7.88 -4.39 -1.41
N LEU A 102 -7.29 -3.85 -0.34
CA LEU A 102 -6.79 -4.63 0.77
C LEU A 102 -7.91 -4.82 1.81
N PHE A 103 -8.35 -6.06 2.01
CA PHE A 103 -9.51 -6.34 2.82
C PHE A 103 -9.18 -6.32 4.32
N TYR A 104 -9.88 -5.46 5.07
CA TYR A 104 -9.86 -5.37 6.52
C TYR A 104 -11.15 -5.99 7.11
N SER A 105 -11.09 -7.29 7.44
CA SER A 105 -12.22 -8.02 8.01
C SER A 105 -12.55 -7.57 9.43
N THR A 106 -13.84 -7.33 9.70
CA THR A 106 -14.33 -7.01 11.05
C THR A 106 -14.29 -8.25 11.92
N ALA A 107 -14.72 -9.41 11.41
CA ALA A 107 -14.65 -10.69 12.11
C ALA A 107 -13.20 -11.09 12.41
N GLY A 108 -12.31 -11.02 11.42
CA GLY A 108 -10.90 -11.38 11.59
C GLY A 108 -10.19 -10.50 12.61
N TRP A 109 -10.48 -9.19 12.60
CA TRP A 109 -9.94 -8.28 13.61
C TRP A 109 -10.49 -8.56 15.01
N LYS A 110 -11.81 -8.71 15.15
CA LYS A 110 -12.46 -8.96 16.45
C LYS A 110 -12.10 -10.30 17.08
N GLN A 111 -11.68 -11.29 16.28
CA GLN A 111 -11.14 -12.53 16.82
C GLN A 111 -9.86 -12.30 17.62
N LYS A 112 -8.98 -11.41 17.15
CA LYS A 112 -7.68 -11.12 17.78
C LYS A 112 -7.78 -10.02 18.84
N VAL A 113 -8.79 -9.15 18.74
CA VAL A 113 -8.90 -7.93 19.55
C VAL A 113 -10.24 -7.83 20.25
N ASN A 114 -10.21 -7.98 21.57
CA ASN A 114 -11.32 -7.68 22.48
C ASN A 114 -11.09 -6.36 23.23
N ASP A 115 -10.73 -5.31 22.48
CA ASP A 115 -10.49 -3.95 22.97
C ASP A 115 -11.22 -2.95 22.04
N ILE A 116 -11.55 -1.77 22.56
CA ILE A 116 -12.31 -0.71 21.87
C ILE A 116 -11.40 0.47 21.49
N TYR A 117 -10.30 0.71 22.20
CA TYR A 117 -9.50 1.94 22.08
C TYR A 117 -8.04 1.72 21.69
N ARG A 118 -7.62 0.47 21.46
CA ARG A 118 -6.22 0.17 21.12
C ARG A 118 -6.08 -0.35 19.69
N PRO A 119 -5.10 0.16 18.91
CA PRO A 119 -4.88 -0.22 17.51
C PRO A 119 -4.08 -1.53 17.41
N PHE A 120 -4.58 -2.59 18.04
CA PHE A 120 -3.94 -3.91 18.05
C PHE A 120 -4.47 -4.80 16.92
N GLY A 121 -3.77 -5.93 16.69
CA GLY A 121 -4.21 -6.97 15.75
C GLY A 121 -4.13 -6.59 14.27
N VAL A 122 -3.43 -5.50 13.94
CA VAL A 122 -3.33 -4.98 12.55
C VAL A 122 -1.92 -5.04 11.96
N ASN A 123 -0.95 -5.65 12.64
CA ASN A 123 0.44 -5.66 12.15
C ASN A 123 0.58 -6.43 10.84
N GLY A 124 -0.03 -7.62 10.71
CA GLY A 124 0.00 -8.40 9.46
C GLY A 124 -0.52 -7.61 8.26
N ILE A 125 -1.74 -7.06 8.36
CA ILE A 125 -2.33 -6.23 7.29
C ILE A 125 -1.53 -4.95 7.02
N ARG A 126 -0.97 -4.29 8.04
CA ARG A 126 -0.09 -3.11 7.86
C ARG A 126 1.18 -3.46 7.10
N GLY A 127 1.81 -4.59 7.40
CA GLY A 127 3.01 -5.05 6.71
C GLY A 127 2.75 -5.37 5.24
N ILE A 128 1.65 -6.08 4.96
CA ILE A 128 1.21 -6.36 3.60
C ILE A 128 0.91 -5.05 2.85
N MET A 129 0.21 -4.10 3.48
CA MET A 129 -0.03 -2.79 2.89
C MET A 129 1.28 -2.09 2.54
N ASN A 130 2.23 -2.01 3.47
CA ASN A 130 3.52 -1.36 3.22
C ASN A 130 4.27 -2.04 2.07
N ALA A 131 4.30 -3.38 2.02
CA ALA A 131 4.96 -4.10 0.94
C ALA A 131 4.34 -3.82 -0.43
N LEU A 132 3.00 -3.73 -0.52
CA LEU A 132 2.31 -3.36 -1.74
C LEU A 132 2.61 -1.90 -2.13
N LEU A 133 2.58 -0.96 -1.18
CA LEU A 133 2.87 0.45 -1.45
C LEU A 133 4.31 0.69 -1.89
N ASP A 134 5.27 0.01 -1.27
CA ASP A 134 6.69 0.04 -1.68
C ASP A 134 6.89 -0.66 -3.04
N GLY A 135 6.04 -1.64 -3.37
CA GLY A 135 5.89 -2.21 -4.70
C GLY A 135 5.15 -1.31 -5.70
N GLN A 136 4.88 -0.05 -5.31
CA GLN A 136 4.26 1.00 -6.12
C GLN A 136 2.83 0.69 -6.55
N GLN A 137 2.16 -0.20 -5.79
CA GLN A 137 0.79 -0.61 -6.02
C GLN A 137 -0.19 0.41 -5.44
N ALA A 138 -1.23 0.74 -6.20
CA ALA A 138 -2.29 1.64 -5.76
C ALA A 138 -3.31 0.90 -4.88
N VAL A 139 -3.14 1.01 -3.55
CA VAL A 139 -3.93 0.26 -2.56
C VAL A 139 -4.90 1.17 -1.81
N GLU A 140 -6.18 0.75 -1.76
CA GLU A 140 -7.18 1.20 -0.79
C GLU A 140 -7.41 0.13 0.28
N VAL A 141 -7.76 0.54 1.51
CA VAL A 141 -8.15 -0.39 2.58
C VAL A 141 -9.68 -0.42 2.65
N LEU A 142 -10.29 -1.58 2.40
CA LEU A 142 -11.73 -1.75 2.46
C LEU A 142 -12.13 -2.57 3.69
N MET A 143 -13.01 -2.02 4.51
CA MET A 143 -13.60 -2.73 5.64
C MET A 143 -14.81 -3.55 5.17
N THR A 144 -15.33 -4.46 6.00
CA THR A 144 -16.48 -5.34 5.66
C THR A 144 -17.64 -4.58 5.02
N HIS A 145 -18.08 -3.46 5.62
CA HIS A 145 -19.18 -2.64 5.09
C HIS A 145 -18.84 -1.88 3.79
N HIS A 146 -17.55 -1.67 3.47
CA HIS A 146 -17.12 -1.17 2.16
C HIS A 146 -17.20 -2.30 1.13
N MET A 147 -16.61 -3.46 1.44
CA MET A 147 -16.61 -4.64 0.57
C MET A 147 -18.03 -5.03 0.16
N GLU A 148 -18.98 -4.90 1.08
CA GLU A 148 -20.38 -5.20 0.80
C GLU A 148 -20.99 -4.40 -0.35
N LYS A 149 -20.47 -3.19 -0.61
CA LYS A 149 -21.05 -2.21 -1.54
C LYS A 149 -20.25 -2.03 -2.83
N ARG A 150 -18.93 -2.16 -2.75
CA ARG A 150 -18.02 -1.72 -3.83
C ARG A 150 -16.88 -2.68 -4.17
N MET A 151 -16.90 -3.93 -3.68
CA MET A 151 -15.82 -4.88 -3.98
C MET A 151 -15.66 -5.15 -5.48
N GLU A 152 -16.76 -5.09 -6.25
CA GLU A 152 -16.78 -5.34 -7.69
C GLU A 152 -16.14 -4.21 -8.52
N GLU A 153 -15.88 -3.04 -7.92
CA GLU A 153 -15.16 -1.94 -8.58
C GLU A 153 -13.67 -2.24 -8.76
N TYR A 154 -13.12 -3.18 -7.97
CA TYR A 154 -11.69 -3.42 -7.89
C TYR A 154 -11.26 -4.56 -8.83
N PRO A 155 -10.23 -4.34 -9.67
CA PRO A 155 -9.63 -5.40 -10.49
C PRO A 155 -9.01 -6.54 -9.67
N VAL A 156 -8.46 -6.22 -8.49
CA VAL A 156 -7.85 -7.18 -7.56
C VAL A 156 -8.29 -6.89 -6.13
N ILE A 157 -8.60 -7.97 -5.40
CA ILE A 157 -8.80 -7.94 -3.95
C ILE A 157 -7.67 -8.74 -3.29
N VAL A 158 -7.08 -8.18 -2.24
CA VAL A 158 -6.08 -8.84 -1.41
C VAL A 158 -6.73 -9.17 -0.06
N VAL A 159 -6.79 -10.44 0.29
CA VAL A 159 -7.17 -10.93 1.62
C VAL A 159 -5.88 -11.19 2.40
N PRO A 160 -5.57 -10.39 3.43
CA PRO A 160 -4.38 -10.59 4.25
C PRO A 160 -4.63 -11.72 5.29
N GLU A 161 -3.72 -11.84 6.26
CA GLU A 161 -3.57 -12.92 7.25
C GLU A 161 -4.72 -13.03 8.29
N TRP A 162 -5.98 -13.01 7.83
CA TRP A 162 -7.17 -13.24 8.62
C TRP A 162 -7.38 -14.74 8.84
N GLU A 163 -7.29 -15.17 10.10
CA GLU A 163 -7.55 -16.57 10.49
C GLU A 163 -9.04 -16.92 10.41
N VAL A 164 -9.91 -15.95 10.68
CA VAL A 164 -11.36 -16.05 10.52
C VAL A 164 -11.85 -14.85 9.74
N MET A 165 -12.92 -15.05 9.00
CA MET A 165 -13.57 -14.03 8.18
C MET A 165 -15.09 -14.25 8.21
N GLU A 166 -15.85 -13.22 7.87
CA GLU A 166 -17.30 -13.30 7.75
C GLU A 166 -17.67 -14.39 6.71
N PRO A 167 -18.48 -15.42 7.07
CA PRO A 167 -18.78 -16.52 6.15
C PRO A 167 -19.43 -16.06 4.84
N GLU A 168 -20.31 -15.05 4.92
CA GLU A 168 -20.94 -14.45 3.75
C GLU A 168 -19.90 -13.76 2.85
N MET A 169 -18.87 -13.13 3.43
CA MET A 169 -17.80 -12.49 2.67
C MET A 169 -16.91 -13.53 1.97
N ILE A 170 -16.61 -14.68 2.60
CA ILE A 170 -15.91 -15.80 1.95
C ILE A 170 -16.68 -16.22 0.69
N ALA A 171 -17.99 -16.45 0.81
CA ALA A 171 -18.82 -16.86 -0.32
C ALA A 171 -18.86 -15.81 -1.43
N ARG A 172 -18.96 -14.52 -1.07
CA ARG A 172 -18.93 -13.40 -2.03
C ARG A 172 -17.59 -13.27 -2.75
N LEU A 173 -16.47 -13.43 -2.06
CA LEU A 173 -15.14 -13.40 -2.67
C LEU A 173 -14.96 -14.52 -3.69
N LYS A 174 -15.42 -15.73 -3.37
CA LYS A 174 -15.42 -16.86 -4.33
C LYS A 174 -16.26 -16.56 -5.57
N GLU A 175 -17.47 -16.00 -5.38
CA GLU A 175 -18.33 -15.61 -6.50
C GLU A 175 -17.75 -14.44 -7.32
N TYR A 176 -17.09 -13.48 -6.68
CA TYR A 176 -16.37 -12.40 -7.34
C TYR A 176 -15.29 -12.93 -8.28
N VAL A 177 -14.45 -13.88 -7.82
CA VAL A 177 -13.45 -14.52 -8.68
C VAL A 177 -14.13 -15.28 -9.83
N LYS A 178 -15.17 -16.05 -9.54
CA LYS A 178 -15.92 -16.81 -10.55
C LYS A 178 -16.45 -15.92 -11.68
N LYS A 179 -16.89 -14.68 -11.36
CA LYS A 179 -17.40 -13.69 -12.32
C LYS A 179 -16.32 -12.97 -13.13
N GLY A 180 -15.05 -13.08 -12.76
CA GLY A 180 -13.93 -12.47 -13.50
C GLY A 180 -13.00 -11.60 -12.65
N GLY A 181 -13.29 -11.45 -11.35
CA GLY A 181 -12.41 -10.77 -10.42
C GLY A 181 -11.13 -11.53 -10.12
N ASN A 182 -10.12 -10.85 -9.58
CA ASN A 182 -8.86 -11.47 -9.20
C ASN A 182 -8.63 -11.37 -7.70
N LEU A 183 -8.19 -12.46 -7.08
CA LEU A 183 -8.03 -12.56 -5.63
C LEU A 183 -6.60 -12.98 -5.28
N LEU A 184 -5.96 -12.25 -4.37
CA LEU A 184 -4.72 -12.66 -3.72
C LEU A 184 -5.02 -12.97 -2.26
N VAL A 185 -4.77 -14.19 -1.81
CA VAL A 185 -4.95 -14.60 -0.42
C VAL A 185 -3.58 -14.82 0.22
N ILE A 186 -3.27 -14.09 1.28
CA ILE A 186 -1.96 -14.12 1.94
C ILE A 186 -2.12 -14.60 3.36
N GLY A 187 -1.37 -15.64 3.73
CA GLY A 187 -1.27 -16.16 5.08
C GLY A 187 -1.57 -17.65 5.17
N SER A 188 -0.86 -18.33 6.07
CA SER A 188 -0.99 -19.77 6.27
C SER A 188 -2.43 -20.18 6.62
N GLU A 189 -3.10 -19.43 7.49
CA GLU A 189 -4.46 -19.70 7.92
C GLU A 189 -5.51 -19.11 6.97
N ALA A 190 -5.27 -17.91 6.44
CA ALA A 190 -6.21 -17.26 5.53
C ALA A 190 -6.43 -18.09 4.25
N THR A 191 -5.39 -18.72 3.74
CA THR A 191 -5.47 -19.59 2.54
C THR A 191 -6.36 -20.81 2.75
N VAL A 192 -6.49 -21.33 3.98
CA VAL A 192 -7.38 -22.48 4.30
C VAL A 192 -8.83 -22.18 3.93
N LEU A 193 -9.28 -20.94 4.10
CA LEU A 193 -10.65 -20.52 3.79
C LEU A 193 -10.98 -20.60 2.29
N PHE A 194 -9.98 -20.79 1.43
CA PHE A 194 -10.04 -20.73 -0.01
C PHE A 194 -9.41 -21.92 -0.73
N ASP A 195 -9.06 -23.01 -0.03
CA ASP A 195 -8.43 -24.21 -0.61
C ASP A 195 -9.14 -24.71 -1.88
N ASP A 196 -10.48 -24.72 -1.85
CA ASP A 196 -11.35 -25.16 -2.93
C ASP A 196 -11.20 -24.34 -4.22
N ILE A 197 -10.96 -23.04 -4.11
CA ILE A 197 -10.77 -22.17 -5.28
C ILE A 197 -9.29 -21.99 -5.64
N LEU A 198 -8.40 -22.13 -4.65
CA LEU A 198 -6.94 -22.14 -4.85
C LEU A 198 -6.48 -23.44 -5.53
N GLY A 199 -7.32 -24.48 -5.56
CA GLY A 199 -6.98 -25.77 -6.14
C GLY A 199 -5.80 -26.40 -5.41
N VAL A 200 -5.86 -26.42 -4.08
CA VAL A 200 -4.80 -27.00 -3.23
C VAL A 200 -5.38 -27.81 -2.08
N GLN A 201 -4.57 -28.73 -1.56
CA GLN A 201 -4.87 -29.49 -0.35
C GLN A 201 -3.76 -29.31 0.68
N GLY A 202 -4.13 -29.13 1.95
CA GLY A 202 -3.16 -29.11 3.05
C GLY A 202 -2.53 -30.48 3.28
N VAL A 203 -1.21 -30.53 3.41
CA VAL A 203 -0.46 -31.79 3.63
C VAL A 203 -0.01 -31.94 5.08
N GLY A 204 0.15 -30.83 5.80
CA GLY A 204 0.55 -30.78 7.21
C GLY A 204 1.35 -29.52 7.53
N GLU A 205 1.94 -29.49 8.73
CA GLU A 205 2.89 -28.45 9.14
C GLU A 205 4.32 -28.99 9.00
N ARG A 206 5.13 -28.29 8.21
CA ARG A 206 6.57 -28.56 8.11
C ARG A 206 7.31 -27.24 8.11
N GLY A 207 8.37 -27.13 8.89
CA GLY A 207 9.14 -25.88 8.95
C GLY A 207 9.84 -25.60 7.62
N ALA A 208 9.58 -24.43 7.04
CA ALA A 208 10.43 -23.82 6.02
C ALA A 208 11.28 -22.71 6.68
N SER A 209 12.45 -22.45 6.12
CA SER A 209 13.37 -21.45 6.69
C SER A 209 13.31 -20.13 5.94
N CYS A 210 13.22 -20.17 4.61
CA CYS A 210 13.28 -18.96 3.79
C CYS A 210 12.46 -19.04 2.49
N LEU A 211 12.02 -17.87 2.02
CA LEU A 211 11.47 -17.66 0.69
C LEU A 211 12.64 -17.39 -0.27
N GLY A 212 12.65 -18.09 -1.40
CA GLY A 212 13.54 -17.79 -2.52
C GLY A 212 12.78 -17.13 -3.67
N PHE A 213 13.22 -15.97 -4.13
CA PHE A 213 12.63 -15.26 -5.27
C PHE A 213 13.72 -14.47 -6.01
N ASP A 214 13.73 -14.56 -7.34
CA ASP A 214 14.67 -13.84 -8.21
C ASP A 214 16.13 -13.91 -7.73
N ASN A 215 16.62 -15.16 -7.56
CA ASN A 215 17.98 -15.48 -7.09
C ASN A 215 18.37 -14.90 -5.72
N ARG A 216 17.40 -14.44 -4.92
CA ARG A 216 17.58 -13.88 -3.57
C ARG A 216 16.76 -14.67 -2.55
N PHE A 217 17.13 -14.54 -1.28
CA PHE A 217 16.45 -15.18 -0.16
C PHE A 217 16.04 -14.18 0.92
N VAL A 218 14.97 -14.51 1.63
CA VAL A 218 14.57 -13.83 2.87
C VAL A 218 14.05 -14.83 3.89
N ASP A 219 14.45 -14.66 5.15
CA ASP A 219 13.98 -15.49 6.24
C ASP A 219 12.50 -15.22 6.53
N ILE A 220 11.76 -16.28 6.83
CA ILE A 220 10.35 -16.18 7.20
C ILE A 220 10.27 -16.25 8.72
N GLN A 221 9.74 -15.19 9.34
CA GLN A 221 9.53 -15.17 10.80
C GLN A 221 8.10 -15.61 11.18
N GLY A 222 7.23 -15.82 10.20
CA GLY A 222 5.82 -16.17 10.36
C GLY A 222 5.53 -17.67 10.24
N LYS A 223 4.24 -18.00 10.43
CA LYS A 223 3.72 -19.33 10.18
C LYS A 223 3.72 -19.64 8.68
N PHE A 224 3.87 -20.92 8.35
CA PHE A 224 3.81 -21.46 7.01
C PHE A 224 2.93 -22.72 7.01
N ARG A 225 2.29 -22.98 5.86
CA ARG A 225 1.47 -24.16 5.64
C ARG A 225 1.94 -24.92 4.39
N GLU A 226 2.21 -26.21 4.53
CA GLU A 226 2.54 -27.08 3.40
C GLU A 226 1.29 -27.48 2.62
N ILE A 227 1.36 -27.33 1.30
CA ILE A 227 0.26 -27.62 0.38
C ILE A 227 0.69 -28.61 -0.71
N ARG A 228 -0.31 -29.24 -1.32
CA ARG A 228 -0.20 -29.96 -2.58
C ARG A 228 -1.10 -29.30 -3.60
N CYS A 229 -0.53 -28.96 -4.75
CA CYS A 229 -1.29 -28.45 -5.89
C CYS A 229 -2.20 -29.52 -6.49
N GLU A 230 -3.45 -29.16 -6.73
CA GLU A 230 -4.36 -29.94 -7.57
C GLU A 230 -4.11 -29.66 -9.06
N GLN A 231 -4.79 -30.41 -9.93
CA GLN A 231 -4.62 -30.26 -11.37
C GLN A 231 -5.07 -28.87 -11.83
N GLY A 232 -4.22 -28.19 -12.61
CA GLY A 232 -4.49 -26.85 -13.14
C GLY A 232 -4.04 -25.71 -12.22
N THR A 233 -3.49 -26.02 -11.05
CA THR A 233 -2.83 -25.04 -10.17
C THR A 233 -1.35 -24.93 -10.52
N GLU A 234 -0.90 -23.72 -10.81
CA GLU A 234 0.49 -23.41 -11.14
C GLU A 234 1.24 -22.92 -9.90
N GLU A 235 2.46 -23.41 -9.69
CA GLU A 235 3.34 -22.95 -8.63
C GLU A 235 4.15 -21.73 -9.12
N LEU A 236 4.03 -20.60 -8.42
CA LEU A 236 4.71 -19.35 -8.79
C LEU A 236 6.01 -19.12 -8.00
N ALA A 237 6.09 -19.63 -6.77
CA ALA A 237 7.28 -19.48 -5.94
C ALA A 237 7.44 -20.65 -4.98
N ARG A 238 8.67 -20.85 -4.51
CA ARG A 238 9.07 -21.94 -3.62
C ARG A 238 9.68 -21.43 -2.33
N LEU A 239 9.55 -22.26 -1.31
CA LEU A 239 10.28 -22.16 -0.06
C LEU A 239 11.49 -23.09 -0.09
N TYR A 240 12.46 -22.77 0.76
CA TYR A 240 13.72 -23.48 0.84
C TYR A 240 14.11 -23.79 2.29
N GLN A 241 14.86 -24.89 2.46
CA GLN A 241 15.41 -25.29 3.76
C GLN A 241 16.61 -24.42 4.17
N THR A 242 17.28 -23.84 3.18
CA THR A 242 18.45 -22.99 3.34
C THR A 242 18.52 -22.04 2.14
N ASN A 243 19.43 -21.07 2.18
CA ASN A 243 19.60 -20.05 1.13
C ASN A 243 20.33 -20.63 -0.10
N ASP A 244 19.79 -21.72 -0.65
CA ASP A 244 20.31 -22.44 -1.80
C ASP A 244 19.14 -23.07 -2.59
N PHE A 245 19.00 -22.64 -3.84
CA PHE A 245 17.90 -23.03 -4.73
C PHE A 245 17.85 -24.54 -5.03
N ARG A 246 18.90 -25.30 -4.68
CA ARG A 246 18.94 -26.76 -4.82
C ARG A 246 18.13 -27.49 -3.74
N PHE A 247 17.72 -26.82 -2.66
CA PHE A 247 17.05 -27.43 -1.50
C PHE A 247 15.64 -26.89 -1.26
N PRO A 248 14.70 -27.06 -2.22
CA PRO A 248 13.31 -26.63 -2.03
C PRO A 248 12.63 -27.43 -0.91
N SER A 249 11.79 -26.77 -0.13
CA SER A 249 11.03 -27.35 0.99
C SER A 249 9.52 -27.36 0.78
N GLY A 250 9.00 -26.62 -0.21
CA GLY A 250 7.57 -26.58 -0.54
C GLY A 250 7.20 -25.40 -1.42
N SER A 251 5.91 -25.26 -1.73
CA SER A 251 5.38 -24.14 -2.49
C SER A 251 5.15 -22.92 -1.58
N ALA A 252 5.65 -21.77 -1.99
CA ALA A 252 5.42 -20.50 -1.29
C ALA A 252 4.15 -19.80 -1.80
N ALA A 253 3.93 -19.87 -3.11
CA ALA A 253 2.75 -19.32 -3.75
C ALA A 253 2.34 -20.09 -4.99
N THR A 254 1.05 -20.00 -5.29
CA THR A 254 0.44 -20.60 -6.47
C THR A 254 -0.54 -19.62 -7.10
N ILE A 255 -0.97 -19.94 -8.32
CA ILE A 255 -2.11 -19.31 -8.98
C ILE A 255 -2.99 -20.39 -9.61
N HIS A 256 -4.30 -20.17 -9.53
CA HIS A 256 -5.31 -21.05 -10.10
C HIS A 256 -6.37 -20.24 -10.83
N LYS A 257 -6.85 -20.76 -11.96
CA LYS A 257 -7.96 -20.16 -12.70
C LYS A 257 -9.28 -20.69 -12.15
N TYR A 258 -10.12 -19.80 -11.63
CA TYR A 258 -11.42 -20.16 -11.06
C TYR A 258 -12.55 -19.38 -11.73
N GLY A 259 -13.41 -20.09 -12.45
CA GLY A 259 -14.44 -19.46 -13.30
C GLY A 259 -13.81 -18.58 -14.39
N LYS A 260 -14.19 -17.29 -14.42
CA LYS A 260 -13.64 -16.30 -15.36
C LYS A 260 -12.42 -15.55 -14.83
N GLY A 261 -12.14 -15.63 -13.53
CA GLY A 261 -11.06 -14.91 -12.86
C GLY A 261 -9.88 -15.80 -12.46
N LYS A 262 -9.00 -15.24 -11.64
CA LYS A 262 -7.83 -15.93 -11.08
C LYS A 262 -7.78 -15.76 -9.57
N VAL A 263 -7.22 -16.74 -8.88
CA VAL A 263 -6.88 -16.64 -7.46
C VAL A 263 -5.44 -17.08 -7.25
N ALA A 264 -4.68 -16.28 -6.53
CA ALA A 264 -3.33 -16.63 -6.08
C ALA A 264 -3.30 -16.77 -4.56
N GLY A 265 -2.50 -17.71 -4.07
CA GLY A 265 -2.30 -17.97 -2.65
C GLY A 265 -0.85 -17.77 -2.26
N VAL A 266 -0.59 -17.15 -1.12
CA VAL A 266 0.72 -17.10 -0.44
C VAL A 266 0.59 -17.85 0.89
N TYR A 267 1.27 -18.98 1.01
CA TYR A 267 1.02 -19.97 2.08
C TYR A 267 1.82 -19.72 3.37
N MET A 268 2.23 -18.47 3.57
CA MET A 268 3.01 -18.03 4.73
C MET A 268 2.58 -16.63 5.15
N ASN A 269 2.76 -16.32 6.43
CA ASN A 269 2.58 -14.97 6.95
C ASN A 269 3.83 -14.15 6.64
N ILE A 270 3.65 -13.03 5.95
CA ILE A 270 4.72 -12.14 5.48
C ILE A 270 4.59 -10.72 6.05
N GLY A 271 3.42 -10.33 6.57
CA GLY A 271 3.14 -8.96 6.98
C GLY A 271 4.06 -8.51 8.11
N GLU A 272 4.08 -9.24 9.22
CA GLU A 272 4.97 -8.89 10.35
C GLU A 272 6.45 -8.99 9.97
N SER A 273 6.83 -9.97 9.15
CA SER A 273 8.20 -10.09 8.62
C SER A 273 8.58 -8.89 7.75
N TYR A 274 7.65 -8.34 6.98
CA TYR A 274 7.91 -7.14 6.20
C TYR A 274 8.11 -5.91 7.09
N LEU A 275 7.32 -5.76 8.15
CA LEU A 275 7.48 -4.65 9.10
C LEU A 275 8.85 -4.65 9.80
N SER A 276 9.45 -5.82 10.04
CA SER A 276 10.74 -5.94 10.71
C SER A 276 11.94 -5.88 9.75
N THR A 277 11.76 -6.25 8.48
CA THR A 277 12.88 -6.40 7.53
C THR A 277 12.86 -5.42 6.36
N THR A 278 11.69 -4.92 5.97
CA THR A 278 11.51 -4.13 4.73
C THR A 278 12.16 -4.79 3.51
N SER A 279 12.13 -6.12 3.45
CA SER A 279 12.93 -6.88 2.50
C SER A 279 12.46 -6.63 1.06
N PRO A 280 13.36 -6.26 0.13
CA PRO A 280 13.01 -6.13 -1.28
C PRO A 280 12.56 -7.47 -1.89
N VAL A 281 12.95 -8.61 -1.31
CA VAL A 281 12.51 -9.93 -1.78
C VAL A 281 11.00 -10.09 -1.60
N PHE A 282 10.45 -9.74 -0.43
CA PHE A 282 9.00 -9.78 -0.21
C PHE A 282 8.25 -8.77 -1.08
N ARG A 283 8.78 -7.56 -1.23
CA ARG A 283 8.19 -6.50 -2.06
C ARG A 283 8.12 -6.91 -3.53
N ASP A 284 9.24 -7.38 -4.09
CA ASP A 284 9.32 -7.76 -5.51
C ASP A 284 8.48 -9.00 -5.79
N PHE A 285 8.51 -9.99 -4.88
CA PHE A 285 7.66 -11.17 -4.94
C PHE A 285 6.17 -10.82 -4.98
N LEU A 286 5.69 -9.96 -4.06
CA LEU A 286 4.30 -9.53 -4.07
C LEU A 286 3.95 -8.73 -5.32
N SER A 287 4.87 -7.90 -5.82
CA SER A 287 4.65 -7.11 -7.03
C SER A 287 4.49 -8.00 -8.26
N GLU A 288 5.27 -9.08 -8.36
CA GLU A 288 5.15 -10.07 -9.44
C GLU A 288 3.80 -10.81 -9.37
N LEU A 289 3.39 -11.27 -8.18
CA LEU A 289 2.08 -11.92 -8.00
C LEU A 289 0.92 -11.00 -8.38
N ILE A 290 1.01 -9.71 -8.06
CA ILE A 290 0.01 -8.73 -8.49
C ILE A 290 0.06 -8.56 -10.02
N GLY A 291 1.23 -8.57 -10.64
CA GLY A 291 1.38 -8.54 -12.10
C GLY A 291 0.69 -9.74 -12.80
N ASP A 292 0.79 -10.94 -12.23
CA ASP A 292 0.11 -12.14 -12.76
C ASP A 292 -1.42 -12.06 -12.68
N LEU A 293 -1.94 -11.41 -11.63
CA LEU A 293 -3.37 -11.19 -11.40
C LEU A 293 -3.92 -9.99 -12.18
N PHE A 294 -3.13 -8.92 -12.31
CA PHE A 294 -3.53 -7.63 -12.87
C PHE A 294 -2.38 -6.98 -13.65
N PRO A 295 -2.13 -7.45 -14.88
CA PRO A 295 -0.93 -7.08 -15.65
C PRO A 295 -0.96 -5.67 -16.23
N GLU A 296 -2.13 -5.03 -16.30
CA GLU A 296 -2.32 -3.72 -16.94
C GLU A 296 -2.89 -2.70 -15.93
N PRO A 297 -2.10 -2.30 -14.91
CA PRO A 297 -2.51 -1.26 -13.97
C PRO A 297 -2.70 0.09 -14.67
N LEU A 298 -3.50 0.95 -14.07
CA LEU A 298 -3.74 2.31 -14.58
C LEU A 298 -2.47 3.14 -14.63
N VAL A 299 -1.59 2.97 -13.62
CA VAL A 299 -0.31 3.67 -13.53
C VAL A 299 0.77 2.65 -13.20
N SER A 300 1.92 2.75 -13.87
CA SER A 300 3.14 2.04 -13.50
C SER A 300 4.33 3.00 -13.47
N VAL A 301 5.31 2.70 -12.61
CA VAL A 301 6.50 3.51 -12.41
C VAL A 301 7.75 2.64 -12.57
N LYS A 302 8.79 3.19 -13.19
CA LYS A 302 10.11 2.55 -13.32
C LYS A 302 11.22 3.53 -12.97
N GLY A 303 12.19 3.09 -12.18
CA GLY A 303 13.39 3.87 -11.82
C GLY A 303 13.62 3.93 -10.31
N SER A 304 12.63 4.36 -9.54
CA SER A 304 12.68 4.38 -8.06
C SER A 304 11.57 3.53 -7.48
N HIS A 305 11.87 2.80 -6.40
CA HIS A 305 10.88 2.07 -5.58
C HIS A 305 10.34 2.90 -4.41
N ARG A 306 10.83 4.12 -4.22
CA ARG A 306 10.51 4.97 -3.05
C ARG A 306 9.43 6.00 -3.36
N VAL A 307 8.49 5.64 -4.23
CA VAL A 307 7.36 6.51 -4.60
C VAL A 307 6.05 5.75 -4.47
N HIS A 308 5.20 6.24 -3.57
CA HIS A 308 3.82 5.80 -3.50
C HIS A 308 3.02 6.46 -4.61
N VAL A 309 2.17 5.68 -5.28
CA VAL A 309 1.38 6.10 -6.43
C VAL A 309 -0.10 5.98 -6.10
N ILE A 310 -0.85 7.08 -6.22
CA ILE A 310 -2.29 7.10 -5.96
C ILE A 310 -3.00 7.75 -7.16
N PRO A 311 -3.47 6.97 -8.14
CA PRO A 311 -4.35 7.49 -9.18
C PRO A 311 -5.69 7.90 -8.55
N SER A 312 -6.17 9.07 -8.91
CA SER A 312 -7.33 9.71 -8.33
C SER A 312 -8.12 10.49 -9.39
N GLU A 313 -9.39 10.70 -9.13
CA GLU A 313 -10.29 11.50 -9.94
C GLU A 313 -10.85 12.68 -9.13
N LYS A 314 -10.98 13.83 -9.79
CA LYS A 314 -11.69 14.98 -9.26
C LYS A 314 -12.30 15.84 -10.36
N ASP A 315 -13.61 15.98 -10.35
CA ASP A 315 -14.38 16.80 -11.29
C ASP A 315 -14.05 16.43 -12.75
N GLY A 316 -13.90 15.12 -13.03
CA GLY A 316 -13.52 14.60 -14.34
C GLY A 316 -12.03 14.69 -14.69
N ARG A 317 -11.19 15.25 -13.80
CA ARG A 317 -9.74 15.33 -13.97
C ARG A 317 -9.07 14.09 -13.40
N MET A 318 -8.14 13.51 -14.16
CA MET A 318 -7.29 12.42 -13.69
C MET A 318 -6.02 13.02 -13.05
N LEU A 319 -5.84 12.71 -11.77
CA LEU A 319 -4.74 13.18 -10.94
C LEU A 319 -3.96 11.98 -10.41
N ILE A 320 -2.64 12.00 -10.52
CA ILE A 320 -1.78 10.92 -10.01
C ILE A 320 -0.91 11.52 -8.93
N GLN A 321 -1.21 11.17 -7.68
CA GLN A 321 -0.43 11.62 -6.55
C GLN A 321 0.84 10.79 -6.47
N LEU A 322 1.99 11.45 -6.43
CA LEU A 322 3.31 10.83 -6.30
C LEU A 322 3.94 11.30 -4.99
N VAL A 323 4.10 10.40 -4.02
CA VAL A 323 4.66 10.72 -2.71
C VAL A 323 6.01 10.05 -2.53
N ASN A 324 7.06 10.83 -2.29
CA ASN A 324 8.40 10.34 -2.00
C ASN A 324 8.46 9.77 -0.57
N THR A 325 8.79 8.49 -0.47
CA THR A 325 8.92 7.74 0.78
C THR A 325 10.37 7.48 1.16
N SER A 326 11.31 8.21 0.56
CA SER A 326 12.72 8.17 0.97
C SER A 326 12.95 8.74 2.37
N GLY A 327 14.12 8.45 2.92
CA GLY A 327 14.53 8.86 4.25
C GLY A 327 14.22 7.79 5.31
N ASP A 328 14.70 8.04 6.53
CA ASP A 328 14.67 7.05 7.61
C ASP A 328 13.42 7.16 8.49
N HIS A 329 12.26 7.41 7.87
CA HIS A 329 11.00 7.68 8.57
C HIS A 329 10.47 6.51 9.42
N ALA A 330 10.94 5.29 9.17
CA ALA A 330 10.61 4.09 9.94
C ALA A 330 11.70 3.71 10.96
N ASN A 331 12.85 4.39 10.95
CA ASN A 331 13.95 4.09 11.87
C ASN A 331 13.67 4.73 13.23
N ARG A 332 13.30 3.91 14.21
CA ARG A 332 12.97 4.37 15.56
C ARG A 332 14.12 5.08 16.30
N SER A 333 15.36 4.89 15.84
CA SER A 333 16.54 5.56 16.39
C SER A 333 16.73 6.97 15.82
N VAL A 334 16.06 7.31 14.71
CA VAL A 334 16.09 8.64 14.09
C VAL A 334 14.96 9.48 14.71
N LYS A 335 15.34 10.56 15.42
CA LYS A 335 14.41 11.44 16.16
C LYS A 335 14.13 12.78 15.49
N GLY A 336 14.67 12.98 14.29
CA GLY A 336 14.39 14.12 13.43
C GLY A 336 14.95 13.82 12.04
N ILE A 337 14.24 14.24 11.01
CA ILE A 337 14.64 14.03 9.61
C ILE A 337 14.95 15.40 9.02
N ASP A 338 16.23 15.71 8.84
CA ASP A 338 16.70 16.95 8.22
C ASP A 338 16.95 16.81 6.70
N GLU A 339 17.03 15.59 6.21
CA GLU A 339 17.16 15.28 4.78
C GLU A 339 16.19 14.17 4.33
N ILE A 340 15.54 14.40 3.19
CA ILE A 340 14.80 13.39 2.43
C ILE A 340 15.43 13.38 1.04
N PRO A 341 16.09 12.29 0.63
CA PRO A 341 16.67 12.19 -0.71
C PRO A 341 15.62 12.43 -1.79
N GLU A 342 15.89 13.39 -2.66
CA GLU A 342 15.04 13.69 -3.82
C GLU A 342 15.11 12.55 -4.83
N LEU A 343 13.96 12.18 -5.40
CA LEU A 343 13.89 11.22 -6.49
C LEU A 343 13.99 11.96 -7.82
N ARG A 344 14.73 11.41 -8.77
CA ARG A 344 14.96 12.04 -10.08
C ARG A 344 14.80 11.06 -11.22
N ASP A 345 14.44 11.59 -12.37
CA ASP A 345 14.45 10.93 -13.68
C ASP A 345 13.79 9.54 -13.71
N PHE A 346 12.62 9.40 -13.07
CA PHE A 346 11.86 8.15 -13.12
C PHE A 346 10.72 8.22 -14.14
N ASN A 347 10.45 7.08 -14.77
CA ASN A 347 9.45 6.95 -15.82
C ASN A 347 8.10 6.62 -15.20
N VAL A 348 7.06 7.28 -15.69
CA VAL A 348 5.66 7.01 -15.34
C VAL A 348 4.90 6.68 -16.63
N VAL A 349 4.14 5.59 -16.58
CA VAL A 349 3.23 5.18 -17.66
C VAL A 349 1.81 5.20 -17.12
N VAL A 350 0.92 5.88 -17.83
CA VAL A 350 -0.49 6.03 -17.47
C VAL A 350 -1.36 5.52 -18.62
N ARG A 351 -2.30 4.63 -18.32
CA ARG A 351 -3.29 4.17 -19.30
C ARG A 351 -4.33 5.26 -19.53
N SER A 352 -4.53 5.63 -20.79
CA SER A 352 -5.49 6.65 -21.22
C SER A 352 -6.11 6.27 -22.56
N GLU A 353 -7.44 6.20 -22.60
CA GLU A 353 -8.22 5.88 -23.80
C GLU A 353 -8.00 6.87 -24.94
N GLU A 354 -7.71 8.13 -24.60
CA GLU A 354 -7.48 9.20 -25.55
C GLU A 354 -6.12 9.85 -25.30
N ARG A 355 -5.55 10.45 -26.35
CA ARG A 355 -4.30 11.23 -26.26
C ARG A 355 -4.55 12.50 -25.42
N PRO A 356 -3.83 12.71 -24.31
CA PRO A 356 -3.96 13.95 -23.55
C PRO A 356 -3.55 15.17 -24.37
N LYS A 357 -4.15 16.32 -24.09
CA LYS A 357 -3.68 17.63 -24.59
C LYS A 357 -2.42 18.08 -23.88
N LYS A 358 -2.34 17.85 -22.56
CA LYS A 358 -1.20 18.23 -21.71
C LYS A 358 -1.04 17.23 -20.56
N VAL A 359 0.19 17.10 -20.10
CA VAL A 359 0.54 16.48 -18.82
C VAL A 359 1.25 17.54 -18.00
N LEU A 360 0.73 17.86 -16.82
CA LEU A 360 1.29 18.89 -15.94
C LEU A 360 1.75 18.27 -14.61
N LEU A 361 2.89 18.73 -14.11
CA LEU A 361 3.35 18.48 -12.75
C LEU A 361 2.89 19.64 -11.86
N GLN A 362 1.99 19.32 -10.94
CA GLN A 362 1.35 20.23 -10.01
C GLN A 362 1.99 20.08 -8.61
N PRO A 363 2.02 21.15 -7.79
CA PRO A 363 1.26 22.39 -7.94
C PRO A 363 1.92 23.48 -8.82
N ASP A 364 3.16 23.27 -9.29
CA ASP A 364 3.91 24.27 -10.05
C ASP A 364 3.36 24.55 -11.47
N GLY A 365 2.44 23.73 -11.97
CA GLY A 365 1.93 23.81 -13.34
C GLY A 365 2.99 23.53 -14.41
N ARG A 366 4.05 22.80 -14.07
CA ARG A 366 5.20 22.54 -14.95
C ARG A 366 4.81 21.53 -16.04
N PRO A 367 4.87 21.88 -17.34
CA PRO A 367 4.51 20.94 -18.39
C PRO A 367 5.54 19.82 -18.54
N LEU A 368 5.07 18.58 -18.65
CA LEU A 368 5.90 17.41 -18.95
C LEU A 368 5.75 17.05 -20.43
N ARG A 369 6.87 16.74 -21.08
CA ARG A 369 6.84 16.09 -22.40
C ARG A 369 6.40 14.65 -22.21
N PHE A 370 5.55 14.18 -23.11
CA PHE A 370 5.04 12.82 -23.07
C PHE A 370 4.89 12.24 -24.47
N ASP A 371 5.02 10.92 -24.53
CA ASP A 371 4.66 10.12 -25.69
C ASP A 371 3.29 9.48 -25.47
N TYR A 372 2.57 9.22 -26.55
CA TYR A 372 1.30 8.51 -26.53
C TYR A 372 1.27 7.45 -27.61
N VAL A 373 1.28 6.18 -27.19
CA VAL A 373 1.32 5.00 -28.05
C VAL A 373 0.40 3.94 -27.44
N ASP A 374 -0.46 3.33 -28.25
CA ASP A 374 -1.33 2.20 -27.87
C ASP A 374 -2.11 2.41 -26.56
N GLY A 375 -2.70 3.60 -26.37
CA GLY A 375 -3.49 3.91 -25.17
C GLY A 375 -2.64 4.15 -23.90
N LYS A 376 -1.33 4.34 -24.02
CA LYS A 376 -0.41 4.59 -22.91
C LYS A 376 0.29 5.94 -23.08
N VAL A 377 0.22 6.76 -22.04
CA VAL A 377 0.92 8.04 -21.91
C VAL A 377 2.20 7.78 -21.13
N THR A 378 3.36 8.06 -21.72
CA THR A 378 4.67 7.84 -21.06
C THR A 378 5.42 9.16 -20.94
N PHE A 379 5.94 9.44 -19.74
CA PHE A 379 6.71 10.64 -19.45
C PHE A 379 7.71 10.39 -18.32
N VAL A 380 8.69 11.29 -18.22
CA VAL A 380 9.67 11.30 -17.14
C VAL A 380 9.29 12.38 -16.12
N VAL A 381 9.30 12.02 -14.84
CA VAL A 381 9.25 12.99 -13.74
C VAL A 381 10.70 13.36 -13.41
N PRO A 382 11.11 14.62 -13.64
CA PRO A 382 12.51 15.03 -13.52
C PRO A 382 12.98 15.06 -12.06
N ASP A 383 12.11 15.49 -11.17
CA ASP A 383 12.37 15.64 -9.73
C ASP A 383 11.08 15.41 -8.94
N LEU A 384 11.23 14.83 -7.75
CA LEU A 384 10.17 14.69 -6.74
C LEU A 384 10.80 14.78 -5.35
N LYS A 385 10.61 15.94 -4.69
CA LYS A 385 11.13 16.16 -3.34
C LYS A 385 10.28 15.47 -2.27
N ILE A 386 8.98 15.75 -2.21
CA ILE A 386 8.06 15.17 -1.21
C ILE A 386 6.78 14.68 -1.87
N HIS A 387 6.02 15.56 -2.53
CA HIS A 387 4.72 15.22 -3.09
C HIS A 387 4.37 16.12 -4.25
N ASP A 388 4.26 15.54 -5.44
CA ASP A 388 3.76 16.24 -6.61
C ASP A 388 2.60 15.45 -7.21
N ILE A 389 1.80 16.15 -8.03
CA ILE A 389 0.60 15.59 -8.64
C ILE A 389 0.76 15.70 -10.15
N VAL A 390 0.65 14.57 -10.84
CA VAL A 390 0.55 14.59 -12.30
C VAL A 390 -0.92 14.78 -12.68
N GLU A 391 -1.23 15.85 -13.39
CA GLU A 391 -2.56 16.12 -13.95
C GLU A 391 -2.57 15.76 -15.44
N ILE A 392 -3.42 14.81 -15.81
CA ILE A 392 -3.65 14.41 -17.21
C ILE A 392 -4.83 15.21 -17.76
N ILE A 393 -4.55 16.13 -18.68
CA ILE A 393 -5.56 17.01 -19.28
C ILE A 393 -6.01 16.43 -20.62
N LYS A 394 -7.27 16.02 -20.72
CA LYS A 394 -7.90 15.50 -21.94
C LYS A 394 -8.35 16.60 -22.90
#